data_AF-A0A6P1CXV6-F1
#
_entry.id   AF-A0A6P1CXV6-F1
#
_cell.length_a   1.000
_cell.length_b   1.000
_cell.length_c   1.000
_cell.angle_alpha   90.00
_cell.angle_beta   90.00
_cell.angle_gamma   90.00
#
_symmetry.space_group_name_H-M   'P 1'
#
loop_
_entity.id
_entity.type
_entity.pdbx_description
1 polymer ?
#
loop_
_entity_poly.entity_id
_entity_poly.type
_entity_poly.pdbx_seq_one_letter_code
_entity_poly.pdbx_strand_id
1 'polypeptide(L)'
;LINHPVRERIPVLLAALGPKNVQLAAEIAEGWQPIFFLPEQAGKVWGDALAAGRAQRDPALGDLEVYAGPALAIGENVTPLLEFVKPHLALYIG
;
A
#
# COMPACT_ATOMS: atom_id res chain seq x y z
N LEU A 1 11.45 1.59 35.65
CA LEU A 1 11.97 1.16 34.34
C LEU A 1 11.81 2.31 33.37
N ILE A 2 12.90 2.87 32.86
CA ILE A 2 12.86 3.79 31.71
C ILE A 2 13.29 2.94 30.52
N ASN A 3 12.40 2.76 29.55
CA ASN A 3 12.72 1.98 28.35
C ASN A 3 13.53 2.84 27.38
N HIS A 4 14.62 2.28 26.86
CA HIS A 4 15.40 2.90 25.78
C HIS A 4 14.86 2.42 24.43
N PRO A 5 14.53 3.34 23.48
CA PRO A 5 14.13 2.96 22.14
C PRO A 5 15.24 2.17 21.43
N VAL A 6 14.89 1.09 20.75
CA VAL A 6 15.84 0.27 19.96
C VAL A 6 16.22 0.90 18.61
N ARG A 7 15.61 2.02 18.26
CA ARG A 7 15.88 2.81 17.05
C ARG A 7 15.44 4.25 17.25
N GLU A 8 16.11 5.17 16.56
CA GLU A 8 15.82 6.60 16.62
C GLU A 8 14.48 6.95 15.97
N ARG A 9 14.10 6.25 14.90
CA ARG A 9 12.87 6.49 14.13
C ARG A 9 12.12 5.20 13.83
N ILE A 10 10.78 5.27 13.91
CA ILE A 10 9.88 4.21 13.49
C ILE A 10 9.45 4.48 12.04
N PRO A 11 9.64 3.52 11.11
CA PRO A 11 9.12 3.64 9.75
C PRO A 11 7.62 3.86 9.70
N VAL A 12 7.16 4.66 8.74
CA VAL A 12 5.76 5.00 8.53
C VAL A 12 5.25 4.29 7.27
N LEU A 13 4.18 3.53 7.44
CA LEU A 13 3.35 3.00 6.36
C LEU A 13 2.09 3.87 6.24
N LEU A 14 1.88 4.48 5.08
CA LEU A 14 0.72 5.35 4.84
C LEU A 14 -0.29 4.69 3.89
N ALA A 15 -1.50 4.46 4.38
CA ALA A 15 -2.64 4.07 3.54
C ALA A 15 -3.19 5.27 2.78
N ALA A 16 -3.17 5.20 1.45
CA ALA A 16 -3.56 6.32 0.60
C ALA A 16 -4.17 5.85 -0.74
N LEU A 17 -5.16 6.61 -1.22
CA LEU A 17 -5.90 6.29 -2.46
C LEU A 17 -5.95 7.44 -3.45
N GLY A 18 -6.37 8.63 -3.01
CA GLY A 18 -6.48 9.79 -3.88
C GLY A 18 -5.11 10.31 -4.32
N PRO A 19 -4.99 10.93 -5.51
CA PRO A 19 -3.70 11.31 -6.09
C PRO A 19 -2.79 12.13 -5.16
N LYS A 20 -3.35 13.09 -4.42
CA LYS A 20 -2.55 13.92 -3.49
C LYS A 20 -2.04 13.15 -2.27
N ASN A 21 -2.83 12.22 -1.74
CA ASN A 21 -2.39 11.38 -0.61
C ASN A 21 -1.39 10.33 -1.05
N VAL A 22 -1.50 9.81 -2.28
CA VAL A 22 -0.53 8.87 -2.85
C VAL A 22 0.79 9.59 -3.15
N GLN A 23 0.73 10.82 -3.68
CA GLN A 23 1.90 11.67 -3.82
C GLN A 23 2.57 11.90 -2.46
N LEU A 24 1.80 12.27 -1.44
CA LEU A 24 2.31 12.47 -0.08
C LEU A 24 2.98 11.20 0.46
N ALA A 25 2.33 10.03 0.34
CA ALA A 25 2.90 8.76 0.78
C ALA A 25 4.25 8.48 0.11
N ALA A 26 4.34 8.69 -1.21
CA ALA A 26 5.57 8.51 -1.95
C ALA A 26 6.69 9.49 -1.57
N GLU A 27 6.32 10.69 -1.10
CA GLU A 27 7.25 11.73 -0.68
C GLU A 27 7.82 11.49 0.73
N ILE A 28 6.98 11.14 1.72
CA ILE A 28 7.36 11.23 3.15
C ILE A 28 7.37 9.90 3.92
N ALA A 29 6.86 8.81 3.36
CA ALA A 29 6.71 7.53 4.07
C ALA A 29 7.66 6.45 3.53
N GLU A 30 8.07 5.49 4.35
CA GLU A 30 8.83 4.32 3.88
C GLU A 30 7.96 3.41 3.03
N GLY A 31 6.68 3.28 3.37
CA GLY A 31 5.74 2.42 2.69
C GLY A 31 4.45 3.12 2.31
N TRP A 32 3.87 2.68 1.20
CA TRP A 32 2.53 3.02 0.76
C TRP A 32 1.64 1.78 0.74
N GLN A 33 0.45 1.88 1.35
CA GLN A 33 -0.57 0.84 1.35
C GLN A 33 -1.76 1.23 0.47
N PRO A 34 -1.84 0.74 -0.78
CA PRO A 34 -3.02 0.87 -1.63
C PRO A 34 -4.18 -0.04 -1.16
N ILE A 35 -5.37 0.20 -1.73
CA ILE A 35 -6.49 -0.75 -1.72
C ILE A 35 -6.67 -1.34 -3.11
N PHE A 36 -7.14 -2.59 -3.20
CA PHE A 36 -7.46 -3.29 -4.46
C PHE A 36 -6.36 -3.16 -5.52
N PHE A 37 -5.13 -3.45 -5.11
CA PHE A 37 -3.97 -3.26 -5.95
C PHE A 37 -3.90 -4.33 -7.05
N LEU A 38 -3.99 -3.87 -8.30
CA LEU A 38 -3.76 -4.67 -9.50
C LEU A 38 -2.48 -4.16 -10.19
N PRO A 39 -1.36 -4.92 -10.16
CA PRO A 39 -0.06 -4.44 -10.64
C PRO A 39 -0.08 -3.87 -12.06
N GLU A 40 -0.84 -4.51 -12.96
CA GLU A 40 -0.95 -4.13 -14.37
C GLU A 40 -1.68 -2.80 -14.58
N GLN A 41 -2.53 -2.39 -13.63
CA GLN A 41 -3.26 -1.11 -13.68
C GLN A 41 -2.63 -0.04 -12.78
N ALA A 42 -1.73 -0.41 -11.87
CA ALA A 42 -1.19 0.50 -10.86
C ALA A 42 -0.52 1.75 -11.49
N GLY A 43 0.22 1.57 -12.59
CA GLY A 43 0.83 2.67 -13.33
C GLY A 43 -0.19 3.66 -13.90
N LYS A 44 -1.34 3.16 -14.39
CA LYS A 44 -2.40 4.00 -14.93
C LYS A 44 -3.16 4.77 -13.86
N VAL A 45 -3.39 4.16 -12.69
CA VAL A 45 -4.21 4.75 -11.62
C VAL A 45 -3.39 5.71 -10.74
N TRP A 46 -2.15 5.35 -10.42
CA TRP A 46 -1.33 6.06 -9.43
C TRP A 46 0.03 6.52 -9.96
N GLY A 47 0.42 6.17 -11.19
CA GLY A 47 1.77 6.42 -11.72
C GLY A 47 2.20 7.87 -11.61
N ASP A 48 1.36 8.82 -12.03
CA ASP A 48 1.68 10.26 -11.99
C ASP A 48 1.88 10.77 -10.55
N ALA A 49 1.01 10.35 -9.62
CA ALA A 49 1.11 10.71 -8.21
C ALA A 49 2.37 10.14 -7.57
N LEU A 50 2.66 8.86 -7.83
CA LEU A 50 3.85 8.17 -7.34
C LEU A 50 5.13 8.80 -7.91
N ALA A 51 5.14 9.16 -9.18
CA ALA A 51 6.28 9.84 -9.82
C ALA A 51 6.51 11.22 -9.21
N ALA A 52 5.45 12.02 -9.02
CA ALA A 52 5.54 13.34 -8.40
C ALA A 52 6.06 13.28 -6.96
N GLY A 53 5.60 12.31 -6.16
CA GLY A 53 6.07 12.15 -4.78
C GLY A 53 7.51 11.66 -4.72
N ARG A 54 7.88 10.68 -5.56
CA ARG A 54 9.27 10.20 -5.68
C ARG A 54 10.25 11.30 -6.09
N ALA A 55 9.83 12.26 -6.93
CA ALA A 55 10.67 13.38 -7.34
C ALA A 55 11.06 14.33 -6.18
N GLN A 56 10.28 14.34 -5.09
CA GLN A 56 10.53 15.16 -3.89
C GLN A 56 11.03 14.35 -2.69
N ARG A 57 11.15 13.03 -2.84
CA ARG A 57 11.47 12.11 -1.75
C ARG A 57 12.90 12.32 -1.25
N ASP A 58 13.05 12.39 0.07
CA ASP A 58 14.37 12.36 0.72
C ASP A 58 15.05 10.99 0.49
N PRO A 59 16.26 10.94 -0.09
CA PRO A 59 17.00 9.70 -0.28
C PRO A 59 17.22 8.89 1.01
N ALA A 60 17.23 9.53 2.18
CA ALA A 60 17.37 8.86 3.47
C ALA A 60 16.20 7.90 3.79
N LEU A 61 15.05 8.06 3.14
CA LEU A 61 13.89 7.16 3.27
C LEU A 61 14.02 5.87 2.43
N GLY A 62 15.07 5.74 1.61
CA GLY A 62 15.25 4.60 0.71
C GLY A 62 14.18 4.51 -0.38
N ASP A 63 14.07 3.35 -1.03
CA ASP A 63 13.00 3.09 -2.00
C ASP A 63 11.63 3.02 -1.32
N LEU A 64 10.59 3.52 -2.00
CA LEU A 64 9.23 3.40 -1.51
C LEU A 64 8.74 1.94 -1.63
N GLU A 65 8.42 1.33 -0.50
CA GLU A 65 7.82 0.00 -0.44
C GLU A 65 6.31 0.06 -0.75
N VAL A 66 5.81 -0.93 -1.50
CA VAL A 66 4.38 -1.05 -1.82
C VAL A 66 3.78 -2.23 -1.09
N TYR A 67 2.90 -1.96 -0.13
CA TYR A 67 2.22 -2.95 0.70
C TYR A 67 0.87 -3.30 0.10
N ALA A 68 0.87 -4.15 -0.93
CA ALA A 68 -0.36 -4.72 -1.47
C ALA A 68 -0.91 -5.82 -0.53
N GLY A 69 -2.18 -5.72 -0.16
CA GLY A 69 -2.87 -6.70 0.70
C GLY A 69 -3.98 -7.46 -0.02
N PRO A 70 -3.68 -8.32 -1.00
CA PRO A 70 -4.70 -9.17 -1.61
C PRO A 70 -5.16 -10.27 -0.63
N ALA A 71 -6.36 -10.79 -0.83
CA ALA A 71 -6.77 -12.02 -0.17
C ALA A 71 -5.92 -13.19 -0.70
N LEU A 72 -5.30 -13.95 0.20
CA LEU A 72 -4.61 -15.19 -0.11
C LEU A 72 -5.38 -16.36 0.48
N ALA A 73 -5.79 -17.29 -0.38
CA ALA A 73 -6.43 -18.54 0.03
C ALA A 73 -5.76 -19.71 -0.70
N ILE A 74 -5.31 -20.71 0.05
CA ILE A 74 -4.58 -21.87 -0.46
C ILE A 74 -5.39 -23.12 -0.14
N GLY A 75 -5.69 -23.94 -1.16
CA GLY A 75 -6.41 -25.19 -0.99
C GLY A 75 -6.56 -25.95 -2.31
N GLU A 76 -6.99 -27.21 -2.23
CA GLU A 76 -7.14 -28.09 -3.41
C GLU A 76 -8.31 -27.67 -4.31
N ASN A 77 -9.38 -27.14 -3.72
CA ASN A 77 -10.52 -26.55 -4.43
C ASN A 77 -10.68 -25.08 -4.04
N VAL A 78 -10.30 -24.19 -4.96
CA VAL A 78 -10.29 -22.74 -4.72
C VAL A 78 -11.65 -22.08 -4.95
N THR A 79 -12.61 -22.76 -5.59
CA THR A 79 -13.93 -22.20 -5.88
C THR A 79 -14.68 -21.74 -4.63
N PRO A 80 -14.87 -22.55 -3.57
CA PRO A 80 -15.51 -22.08 -2.35
C PRO A 80 -14.68 -21.02 -1.62
N LEU A 81 -13.34 -21.05 -1.76
CA LEU A 81 -12.44 -20.06 -1.16
C LEU A 81 -12.65 -18.66 -1.77
N LEU A 82 -12.91 -18.59 -3.07
CA LEU A 82 -13.23 -17.34 -3.76
C LEU A 82 -14.55 -16.73 -3.24
N GLU A 83 -15.57 -17.54 -2.98
CA GLU A 83 -16.86 -17.06 -2.48
C GLU A 83 -16.74 -16.36 -1.12
N PHE A 84 -15.76 -16.72 -0.28
CA PHE A 84 -15.51 -16.03 0.99
C PHE A 84 -15.00 -14.59 0.82
N VAL A 85 -14.34 -14.27 -0.30
CA VAL A 85 -13.77 -12.94 -0.55
C VAL A 85 -14.81 -11.96 -1.07
N LYS A 86 -15.80 -12.43 -1.83
CA LYS A 86 -16.78 -11.58 -2.52
C LYS A 86 -17.57 -10.64 -1.59
N PRO A 87 -18.09 -11.06 -0.43
CA PRO A 87 -18.84 -10.17 0.45
C PRO A 87 -17.99 -9.01 0.99
N HIS A 88 -16.69 -9.24 1.21
CA HIS A 88 -15.78 -8.18 1.66
C HIS A 88 -15.58 -7.12 0.57
N LEU A 89 -15.36 -7.55 -0.68
CA LEU A 89 -15.22 -6.63 -1.82
C LEU A 89 -16.51 -5.82 -2.08
N ALA A 90 -17.68 -6.44 -1.89
CA ALA A 90 -18.97 -5.79 -2.08
C ALA A 90 -19.24 -4.60 -1.13
N LEU A 91 -18.50 -4.49 -0.02
CA LEU A 91 -18.57 -3.32 0.86
C LEU A 91 -17.97 -2.05 0.23
N TYR A 92 -17.12 -2.20 -0.80
CA TYR A 92 -16.37 -1.10 -1.40
C TYR A 92 -16.62 -0.95 -2.91
N ILE A 93 -17.07 -2.01 -3.57
CA ILE A 93 -17.28 -2.06 -5.02
C ILE A 93 -18.77 -2.33 -5.25
N GLY A 94 -19.49 -1.33 -5.76
CA GLY A 94 -20.93 -1.36 -6.04
C GLY A 94 -21.28 -0.50 -7.25
#